data_AF-A0A803N8I7-F1
#
_entry.id   AF-A0A803N8I7-F1
#
_cell.length_a   1.000
_cell.length_b   1.000
_cell.length_c   1.000
_cell.angle_alpha   90.00
_cell.angle_beta   90.00
_cell.angle_gamma   90.00
#
_symmetry.space_group_name_H-M   'P 1'
#
loop_
_entity.id
_entity.type
_entity.pdbx_description
1 polymer ?
#
loop_
_entity_poly.entity_id
_entity_poly.type
_entity_poly.pdbx_seq_one_letter_code
_entity_poly.pdbx_strand_id
1 'polypeptide(L)'
;MRSRHDAEFAAFLLRVGDGREPVVNEDMIKLPSSLCIPNGNQNLIDNLIHQVFPNLPEHEGDVTYMVERAIITPTNDEVDMLNEKILNDFVGGEKIYYSFDSVPEDRQNLYQQEFLNSLSFGGLPPHLLRLKVGSPIMLLRNIDTSSGLCNRTRLICCQLMNHVIEAEIMTGHCKGTRVFIPRIPLITAEDAKLPFEMIRKQFPVKLCFALTQGQTIPHVGIYLPTHVFSHGQLYVALSRGTSQQTTKILVTNDNIQGKDYGVFTKNVIYKEVLLPHFT
;
A
#
# COMPACT_ATOMS: atom_id res chain seq x y z
N MET A 1 11.04 20.74 -1.39
CA MET A 1 10.39 19.72 -2.24
C MET A 1 11.18 18.42 -2.19
N ARG A 2 10.53 17.26 -2.27
CA ARG A 2 11.15 15.93 -2.07
C ARG A 2 11.86 15.38 -3.32
N SER A 3 11.59 15.95 -4.49
CA SER A 3 12.22 15.68 -5.79
C SER A 3 13.38 16.65 -6.10
N ARG A 4 14.32 16.84 -5.17
CA ARG A 4 15.39 17.85 -5.29
C ARG A 4 16.29 17.70 -6.53
N HIS A 5 16.33 16.49 -7.10
CA HIS A 5 17.19 16.15 -8.23
C HIS A 5 16.43 16.09 -9.56
N ASP A 6 15.12 16.37 -9.57
CA ASP A 6 14.27 16.35 -10.76
C ASP A 6 13.36 17.58 -10.74
N ALA A 7 13.86 18.69 -11.30
CA ALA A 7 13.20 19.98 -11.30
C ALA A 7 11.91 20.00 -12.14
N GLU A 8 11.86 19.20 -13.20
CA GLU A 8 10.67 19.07 -14.04
C GLU A 8 9.56 18.34 -13.29
N PHE A 9 9.89 17.21 -12.65
CA PHE A 9 8.95 16.48 -11.81
C PHE A 9 8.48 17.32 -10.63
N ALA A 10 9.39 18.06 -9.97
CA ALA A 10 9.07 19.01 -8.92
C ALA A 10 8.04 20.05 -9.38
N ALA A 11 8.27 20.67 -10.55
CA ALA A 11 7.37 21.67 -11.10
C ALA A 11 6.00 21.07 -11.48
N PHE A 12 5.99 19.86 -12.05
CA PHE A 12 4.75 19.13 -12.33
C PHE A 12 3.96 18.84 -11.05
N LEU A 13 4.60 18.31 -10.00
CA LEU A 13 3.96 18.05 -8.71
C LEU A 13 3.34 19.32 -8.11
N LEU A 14 4.04 20.47 -8.20
CA LEU A 14 3.48 21.75 -7.75
C LEU A 14 2.25 22.16 -8.54
N ARG A 15 2.27 22.06 -9.88
CA ARG A 15 1.11 22.42 -10.71
C ARG A 15 -0.07 21.51 -10.42
N VAL A 16 0.17 20.21 -10.21
CA VAL A 16 -0.87 19.27 -9.78
C VAL A 16 -1.41 19.67 -8.41
N GLY A 17 -0.55 19.92 -7.40
CA GLY A 17 -0.99 20.27 -6.04
C GLY A 17 -1.75 21.59 -5.94
N ASP A 18 -1.34 22.60 -6.71
CA ASP A 18 -1.97 23.93 -6.75
C ASP A 18 -3.21 24.00 -7.65
N GLY A 19 -3.50 22.93 -8.39
CA GLY A 19 -4.60 22.90 -9.37
C GLY A 19 -4.40 23.84 -10.55
N ARG A 20 -3.14 24.00 -10.96
CA ARG A 20 -2.73 24.82 -12.11
C ARG A 20 -2.37 23.97 -13.33
N GLU A 21 -2.34 22.64 -13.20
CA GLU A 21 -2.11 21.75 -14.34
C GLU A 21 -3.28 21.85 -15.34
N PRO A 22 -3.02 21.96 -16.65
CA PRO A 22 -4.08 22.07 -17.65
C PRO A 22 -5.05 20.90 -17.61
N VAL A 23 -6.34 21.22 -17.59
CA VAL A 23 -7.44 20.25 -17.56
C VAL A 23 -7.99 20.01 -18.97
N VAL A 24 -8.32 18.76 -19.26
CA VAL A 24 -8.97 18.29 -20.49
C VAL A 24 -10.28 17.61 -20.09
N ASN A 25 -11.40 18.34 -20.14
CA ASN A 25 -12.76 17.90 -19.77
C ASN A 25 -12.91 17.37 -18.31
N GLU A 26 -13.98 17.76 -17.61
CA GLU A 26 -14.36 17.23 -16.29
C GLU A 26 -13.22 17.10 -15.24
N ASP A 27 -12.38 18.13 -15.11
CA ASP A 27 -11.26 18.18 -14.14
C ASP A 27 -10.18 17.09 -14.30
N MET A 28 -10.09 16.48 -15.49
CA MET A 28 -9.05 15.52 -15.82
C MET A 28 -7.77 16.20 -16.31
N ILE A 29 -6.62 15.76 -15.82
CA ILE A 29 -5.31 16.21 -16.29
C ILE A 29 -4.65 15.12 -17.15
N LYS A 30 -3.85 15.55 -18.13
CA LYS A 30 -3.02 14.62 -18.91
C LYS A 30 -1.75 14.29 -18.12
N LEU A 31 -1.49 13.01 -17.89
CA LEU A 31 -0.26 12.58 -17.23
C LEU A 31 0.93 12.59 -18.22
N PRO A 32 2.13 12.99 -17.77
CA PRO A 32 3.36 12.83 -18.56
C PRO A 32 3.56 11.38 -18.99
N SER A 33 3.77 11.14 -20.28
CA SER A 33 3.88 9.78 -20.84
C SER A 33 5.00 8.94 -20.23
N SER A 34 6.06 9.57 -19.72
CA SER A 34 7.17 8.89 -19.03
C SER A 34 6.80 8.31 -17.66
N LEU A 35 5.75 8.84 -17.01
CA LEU A 35 5.19 8.29 -15.78
C LEU A 35 4.30 7.09 -16.10
N CYS A 36 3.57 7.15 -17.21
CA CYS A 36 2.56 6.17 -17.54
C CYS A 36 3.16 4.81 -17.92
N ILE A 37 2.54 3.74 -17.45
CA ILE A 37 2.80 2.40 -17.98
C ILE A 37 2.35 2.37 -19.45
N PRO A 38 3.20 1.95 -20.39
CA PRO A 38 2.82 1.87 -21.79
C PRO A 38 1.63 0.92 -21.98
N ASN A 39 0.63 1.35 -22.74
CA ASN A 39 -0.45 0.48 -23.18
C ASN A 39 0.14 -0.55 -24.15
N GLY A 40 0.18 -1.82 -23.73
CA GLY A 40 0.67 -2.95 -24.53
C GLY A 40 -0.30 -4.12 -24.48
N ASN A 41 -0.06 -5.13 -25.32
CA ASN A 41 -0.90 -6.34 -25.43
C ASN A 41 -0.84 -7.27 -24.19
N GLN A 42 -0.11 -6.89 -23.14
CA GLN A 42 0.07 -7.66 -21.91
C GLN A 42 -0.81 -7.12 -20.79
N ASN A 43 -0.97 -7.91 -19.72
CA ASN A 43 -1.68 -7.47 -18.52
C ASN A 43 -0.97 -6.24 -17.92
N LEU A 44 -1.68 -5.11 -17.87
CA LEU A 44 -1.11 -3.83 -17.42
C LEU A 44 -0.65 -3.86 -15.96
N ILE A 45 -1.31 -4.64 -15.11
CA ILE A 45 -0.91 -4.80 -13.70
C ILE A 45 0.43 -5.53 -13.60
N ASP A 46 0.63 -6.57 -14.41
CA ASP A 46 1.93 -7.28 -14.49
C ASP A 46 3.04 -6.34 -14.95
N ASN A 47 2.77 -5.51 -15.94
CA ASN A 47 3.73 -4.50 -16.40
C ASN A 47 4.07 -3.49 -15.30
N LEU A 48 3.09 -3.03 -14.51
CA LEU A 48 3.34 -2.16 -13.37
C LEU A 48 4.23 -2.86 -12.33
N ILE A 49 3.90 -4.10 -11.97
CA ILE A 49 4.67 -4.89 -11.01
C ILE A 49 6.12 -5.04 -11.50
N HIS A 50 6.34 -5.42 -12.76
CA HIS A 50 7.68 -5.58 -13.32
C HIS A 50 8.50 -4.28 -13.39
N GLN A 51 7.86 -3.14 -13.63
CA GLN A 51 8.53 -1.84 -13.64
C GLN A 51 8.95 -1.38 -12.23
N VAL A 52 8.13 -1.70 -11.21
CA VAL A 52 8.42 -1.34 -9.83
C VAL A 52 9.37 -2.34 -9.18
N PHE A 53 9.20 -3.62 -9.48
CA PHE A 53 9.95 -4.75 -8.94
C PHE A 53 10.65 -5.55 -10.07
N PRO A 54 11.66 -4.97 -10.73
CA PRO A 54 12.41 -5.67 -11.78
C PRO A 54 13.19 -6.85 -11.18
N ASN A 55 13.15 -8.00 -11.88
CA ASN A 55 13.85 -9.22 -11.46
C ASN A 55 13.52 -9.65 -10.02
N LEU A 56 12.27 -9.47 -9.58
CA LEU A 56 11.82 -9.83 -8.23
C LEU A 56 12.29 -11.22 -7.73
N PRO A 57 12.30 -12.28 -8.55
CA PRO A 57 12.84 -13.60 -8.16
C PRO A 57 14.31 -13.62 -7.74
N GLU A 58 15.13 -12.69 -8.24
CA GLU A 58 16.58 -12.62 -7.98
C GLU A 58 16.92 -11.86 -6.69
N HIS A 59 15.94 -11.16 -6.10
CA HIS A 59 16.11 -10.29 -4.93
C HIS A 59 15.49 -10.87 -3.65
N GLU A 60 15.46 -12.20 -3.50
CA GLU A 60 15.02 -12.86 -2.26
C GLU A 60 15.90 -12.42 -1.08
N GLY A 61 15.28 -11.82 -0.06
CA GLY A 61 15.98 -11.36 1.15
C GLY A 61 16.82 -10.09 0.98
N ASP A 62 16.83 -9.45 -0.19
CA ASP A 62 17.49 -8.16 -0.40
C ASP A 62 16.69 -7.04 0.26
N VAL A 63 17.10 -6.70 1.49
CA VAL A 63 16.45 -5.67 2.31
C VAL A 63 16.47 -4.31 1.62
N THR A 64 17.58 -3.94 0.96
CA THR A 64 17.72 -2.63 0.32
C THR A 64 16.75 -2.52 -0.85
N TYR A 65 16.71 -3.55 -1.70
CA TYR A 65 15.76 -3.63 -2.80
C TYR A 65 14.29 -3.51 -2.33
N MET A 66 13.92 -4.20 -1.25
CA MET A 66 12.56 -4.18 -0.71
C MET A 66 12.19 -2.85 -0.04
N VAL A 67 13.13 -2.18 0.62
CA VAL A 67 12.92 -0.87 1.26
C VAL A 67 12.55 0.18 0.23
N GLU A 68 13.24 0.17 -0.89
CA GLU A 68 13.21 1.24 -1.86
C GLU A 68 12.04 1.14 -2.85
N ARG A 69 11.21 0.10 -2.73
CA ARG A 69 10.13 -0.24 -3.68
C ARG A 69 8.79 -0.43 -2.98
N ALA A 70 7.73 0.09 -3.60
CA ALA A 70 6.35 -0.24 -3.26
C ALA A 70 5.38 0.19 -4.36
N ILE A 71 4.18 -0.38 -4.35
CA ILE A 71 3.03 0.13 -5.11
C ILE A 71 2.06 0.85 -4.16
N ILE A 72 1.49 1.96 -4.59
CA ILE A 72 0.49 2.75 -3.85
C ILE A 72 -0.83 2.70 -4.61
N THR A 73 -1.93 2.48 -3.91
CA THR A 73 -3.27 2.39 -4.50
C THR A 73 -4.33 2.98 -3.55
N PRO A 74 -5.49 3.46 -4.02
CA PRO A 74 -6.48 4.10 -3.17
C PRO A 74 -7.09 3.22 -2.06
N THR A 75 -7.39 1.95 -2.35
CA THR A 75 -8.20 1.10 -1.45
C THR A 75 -7.42 -0.08 -0.87
N ASN A 76 -7.85 -0.61 0.28
CA ASN A 76 -7.21 -1.78 0.88
C ASN A 76 -7.45 -3.05 0.05
N ASP A 77 -8.60 -3.16 -0.63
CA ASP A 77 -8.91 -4.33 -1.47
C ASP A 77 -7.90 -4.47 -2.63
N GLU A 78 -7.55 -3.34 -3.25
CA GLU A 78 -6.51 -3.30 -4.29
C GLU A 78 -5.12 -3.63 -3.72
N VAL A 79 -4.82 -3.18 -2.50
CA VAL A 79 -3.58 -3.51 -1.80
C VAL A 79 -3.47 -5.02 -1.59
N ASP A 80 -4.54 -5.65 -1.12
CA ASP A 80 -4.57 -7.08 -0.82
C ASP A 80 -4.45 -7.88 -2.12
N MET A 81 -5.17 -7.50 -3.18
CA MET A 81 -5.03 -8.10 -4.53
C MET A 81 -3.59 -8.01 -5.06
N LEU A 82 -2.97 -6.83 -5.00
CA LEU A 82 -1.60 -6.63 -5.48
C LEU A 82 -0.58 -7.41 -4.64
N ASN A 83 -0.72 -7.39 -3.32
CA ASN A 83 0.16 -8.13 -2.42
C ASN A 83 0.10 -9.64 -2.67
N GLU A 84 -1.08 -10.21 -2.83
CA GLU A 84 -1.27 -11.63 -3.15
C GLU A 84 -0.64 -11.98 -4.51
N LYS A 85 -0.85 -11.13 -5.52
CA LYS A 85 -0.27 -11.32 -6.85
C LYS A 85 1.26 -11.31 -6.81
N ILE A 86 1.85 -10.31 -6.15
CA ILE A 86 3.31 -10.18 -6.03
C ILE A 86 3.89 -11.33 -5.18
N LEU A 87 3.21 -11.76 -4.11
CA LEU A 87 3.64 -12.89 -3.29
C LEU A 87 3.67 -14.20 -4.08
N ASN A 88 2.70 -14.42 -4.97
CA ASN A 88 2.67 -15.63 -5.81
C ASN A 88 3.89 -15.70 -6.75
N ASP A 89 4.30 -14.56 -7.30
CA ASP A 89 5.50 -14.46 -8.16
C ASP A 89 6.81 -14.42 -7.36
N PHE A 90 6.73 -14.14 -6.06
CA PHE A 90 7.89 -14.10 -5.16
C PHE A 90 8.45 -15.50 -4.93
N VAL A 91 9.77 -15.67 -5.03
CA VAL A 91 10.43 -16.96 -4.78
C VAL A 91 10.44 -17.26 -3.27
N GLY A 92 10.48 -18.55 -2.93
CA GLY A 92 10.64 -19.01 -1.55
C GLY A 92 9.47 -19.84 -1.03
N GLY A 93 9.73 -20.55 0.06
CA GLY A 93 8.75 -21.39 0.74
C GLY A 93 7.65 -20.55 1.38
N GLU A 94 6.39 -20.84 1.03
CA GLU A 94 5.23 -20.21 1.65
C GLU A 94 4.93 -20.83 3.02
N LYS A 95 4.62 -19.97 3.98
CA LYS A 95 4.03 -20.37 5.26
C LYS A 95 2.70 -19.68 5.46
N ILE A 96 1.70 -20.49 5.82
CA ILE A 96 0.33 -20.05 6.06
C ILE A 96 0.06 -20.04 7.55
N TYR A 97 -0.51 -18.95 8.04
CA TYR A 97 -0.92 -18.77 9.42
C TYR A 97 -2.41 -18.46 9.50
N TYR A 98 -3.20 -19.38 10.04
CA TYR A 98 -4.60 -19.15 10.35
C TYR A 98 -4.75 -18.38 11.66
N SER A 99 -5.69 -17.44 11.73
CA SER A 99 -6.05 -16.75 12.97
C SER A 99 -6.93 -17.62 13.85
N PHE A 100 -7.05 -17.25 15.12
CA PHE A 100 -8.06 -17.78 16.03
C PHE A 100 -9.03 -16.66 16.35
N ASP A 101 -10.27 -16.81 15.92
CA ASP A 101 -11.30 -15.78 16.02
C ASP A 101 -12.37 -16.21 17.02
N SER A 102 -12.80 -15.29 17.89
CA SER A 102 -13.76 -15.57 18.95
C SER A 102 -14.59 -14.34 19.30
N VAL A 103 -15.81 -14.57 19.78
CA VAL A 103 -16.69 -13.55 20.36
C VAL A 103 -16.95 -13.92 21.82
N PRO A 104 -16.28 -13.28 22.81
CA PRO A 104 -16.36 -13.70 24.22
C PRO A 104 -17.79 -13.72 24.80
N GLU A 105 -18.67 -12.86 24.30
CA GLU A 105 -20.06 -12.75 24.74
C GLU A 105 -20.98 -13.81 24.11
N ASP A 106 -20.53 -14.49 23.05
CA ASP A 106 -21.31 -15.51 22.35
C ASP A 106 -21.26 -16.86 23.09
N ARG A 107 -21.94 -16.92 24.23
CA ARG A 107 -22.00 -18.14 25.07
C ARG A 107 -22.79 -19.28 24.42
N GLN A 108 -23.57 -18.99 23.38
CA GLN A 108 -24.43 -19.94 22.69
C GLN A 108 -23.84 -20.40 21.35
N ASN A 109 -22.66 -19.91 20.96
CA ASN A 109 -22.02 -20.15 19.66
C ASN A 109 -22.97 -19.85 18.48
N LEU A 110 -23.68 -18.73 18.58
CA LEU A 110 -24.60 -18.24 17.55
C LEU A 110 -23.85 -17.80 16.29
N TYR A 111 -22.60 -17.38 16.42
CA TYR A 111 -21.76 -16.98 15.29
C TYR A 111 -20.93 -18.17 14.78
N GLN A 112 -21.14 -18.52 13.51
CA GLN A 112 -20.36 -19.55 12.84
C GLN A 112 -18.91 -19.10 12.64
N GLN A 113 -17.96 -20.03 12.76
CA GLN A 113 -16.55 -19.73 12.64
C GLN A 113 -16.20 -19.22 11.24
N GLU A 114 -16.82 -19.77 10.19
CA GLU A 114 -16.64 -19.35 8.80
C GLU A 114 -17.05 -17.90 8.60
N PHE A 115 -18.13 -17.47 9.27
CA PHE A 115 -18.56 -16.08 9.27
C PHE A 115 -17.52 -15.19 9.95
N LEU A 116 -17.05 -15.54 11.15
CA LEU A 116 -16.03 -14.77 11.86
C LEU A 116 -14.73 -14.67 11.04
N ASN A 117 -14.28 -15.78 10.45
CA ASN A 117 -13.07 -15.84 9.64
C ASN A 117 -13.18 -15.00 8.35
N SER A 118 -14.39 -14.80 7.82
CA SER A 118 -14.66 -13.98 6.64
C SER A 118 -14.57 -12.47 6.92
N LEU A 119 -14.67 -12.06 8.18
CA LEU A 119 -14.64 -10.64 8.56
C LEU A 119 -13.23 -10.05 8.38
N SER A 120 -13.15 -8.99 7.59
CA SER A 120 -11.94 -8.21 7.33
C SER A 120 -12.19 -6.74 7.66
N PHE A 121 -11.38 -6.18 8.56
CA PHE A 121 -11.51 -4.79 9.03
C PHE A 121 -10.17 -4.07 8.98
N GLY A 122 -10.20 -2.76 8.74
CA GLY A 122 -9.03 -1.90 8.76
C GLY A 122 -8.33 -1.94 10.12
N GLY A 123 -7.18 -2.63 10.21
CA GLY A 123 -6.39 -2.73 11.44
C GLY A 123 -6.44 -4.10 12.13
N LEU A 124 -7.23 -5.04 11.62
CA LEU A 124 -7.09 -6.45 11.95
C LEU A 124 -6.22 -7.16 10.89
N PRO A 125 -5.32 -8.07 11.29
CA PRO A 125 -4.64 -8.93 10.35
C PRO A 125 -5.65 -9.88 9.66
N PRO A 126 -5.33 -10.37 8.46
CA PRO A 126 -6.18 -11.32 7.75
C PRO A 126 -6.28 -12.64 8.52
N HIS A 127 -7.42 -13.32 8.37
CA HIS A 127 -7.60 -14.67 8.92
C HIS A 127 -6.53 -15.62 8.36
N LEU A 128 -6.40 -15.66 7.03
CA LEU A 128 -5.37 -16.38 6.31
C LEU A 128 -4.20 -15.44 6.03
N LEU A 129 -3.12 -15.56 6.79
CA LEU A 129 -1.89 -14.79 6.57
C LEU A 129 -0.85 -15.67 5.85
N ARG A 130 -0.64 -15.40 4.56
CA ARG A 130 0.39 -16.05 3.72
C ARG A 130 1.65 -15.21 3.73
N LEU A 131 2.80 -15.80 4.02
CA LEU A 131 4.10 -15.12 4.06
C LEU A 131 5.19 -15.99 3.43
N LYS A 132 6.22 -15.33 2.89
CA LYS A 132 7.46 -15.96 2.42
C LYS A 132 8.64 -15.29 3.11
N VAL A 133 9.73 -16.03 3.34
CA VAL A 133 10.98 -15.41 3.83
C VAL A 133 11.44 -14.40 2.79
N GLY A 134 11.90 -13.23 3.23
CA GLY A 134 12.28 -12.13 2.36
C GLY A 134 11.11 -11.26 1.86
N SER A 135 9.85 -11.54 2.23
CA SER A 135 8.75 -10.65 1.86
C SER A 135 8.65 -9.44 2.83
N PRO A 136 8.39 -8.22 2.33
CA PRO A 136 8.14 -7.07 3.18
C PRO A 136 6.76 -7.21 3.84
N ILE A 137 6.72 -6.92 5.14
CA ILE A 137 5.52 -6.88 5.97
C ILE A 137 5.41 -5.53 6.67
N MET A 138 4.22 -5.23 7.16
CA MET A 138 3.92 -4.00 7.89
C MET A 138 3.21 -4.33 9.19
N LEU A 139 3.64 -3.72 10.30
CA LEU A 139 2.94 -3.81 11.57
C LEU A 139 1.58 -3.09 11.52
N LEU A 140 0.58 -3.70 12.14
CA LEU A 140 -0.79 -3.19 12.23
C LEU A 140 -1.11 -2.54 13.59
N ARG A 141 -0.25 -2.73 14.59
CA ARG A 141 -0.42 -2.19 15.95
C ARG A 141 0.93 -1.76 16.51
N ASN A 142 0.87 -0.87 17.50
CA ASN A 142 2.03 -0.56 18.34
C ASN A 142 2.27 -1.76 19.26
N ILE A 143 3.48 -2.29 19.24
CA ILE A 143 3.93 -3.37 20.14
C ILE A 143 4.89 -2.78 21.16
N ASP A 144 5.94 -2.13 20.67
CA ASP A 144 6.95 -1.44 21.47
C ASP A 144 7.47 -0.23 20.69
N THR A 145 6.91 0.93 21.01
CA THR A 145 7.23 2.18 20.32
C THR A 145 8.67 2.64 20.60
N SER A 146 9.24 2.26 21.75
CA SER A 146 10.61 2.62 22.12
C SER A 146 11.66 1.89 21.29
N SER A 147 11.33 0.68 20.85
CA SER A 147 12.15 -0.15 19.95
C SER A 147 11.77 0.01 18.47
N GLY A 148 10.97 1.01 18.13
CA GLY A 148 10.55 1.28 16.74
C GLY A 148 9.46 0.34 16.21
N LEU A 149 8.83 -0.50 17.04
CA LEU A 149 7.73 -1.39 16.66
C LEU A 149 6.37 -0.69 16.77
N CYS A 150 6.22 0.34 15.94
CA CYS A 150 5.00 1.12 15.82
C CYS A 150 4.09 0.60 14.71
N ASN A 151 2.82 0.98 14.74
CA ASN A 151 1.90 0.78 13.62
C ASN A 151 2.49 1.39 12.33
N ARG A 152 2.31 0.68 11.22
CA ARG A 152 2.86 0.97 9.88
C ARG A 152 4.38 0.87 9.74
N THR A 153 5.10 0.39 10.76
CA THR A 153 6.53 0.09 10.60
C THR A 153 6.69 -1.03 9.57
N ARG A 154 7.51 -0.78 8.55
CA ARG A 154 7.87 -1.76 7.52
C ARG A 154 9.00 -2.64 8.05
N LEU A 155 8.84 -3.94 7.89
CA LEU A 155 9.80 -4.95 8.29
C LEU A 155 10.01 -5.94 7.15
N ILE A 156 11.17 -6.57 7.09
CA ILE A 156 11.43 -7.66 6.16
C ILE A 156 11.32 -8.99 6.91
N CYS A 157 10.59 -9.96 6.38
CA CYS A 157 10.50 -11.29 6.97
C CYS A 157 11.85 -12.00 6.87
N CYS A 158 12.40 -12.44 7.99
CA CYS A 158 13.70 -13.12 8.00
C CYS A 158 13.56 -14.60 8.31
N GLN A 159 12.65 -14.95 9.22
CA GLN A 159 12.33 -16.34 9.51
C GLN A 159 10.87 -16.50 9.93
N LEU A 160 10.22 -17.55 9.44
CA LEU A 160 8.81 -17.84 9.70
C LEU A 160 8.66 -19.08 10.59
N MET A 161 8.63 -18.87 11.91
CA MET A 161 8.47 -19.96 12.90
C MET A 161 7.00 -20.14 13.30
N ASN A 162 6.68 -21.19 14.07
CA ASN A 162 5.27 -21.51 14.37
C ASN A 162 4.58 -20.46 15.27
N HIS A 163 5.32 -19.88 16.22
CA HIS A 163 4.75 -18.99 17.24
C HIS A 163 5.29 -17.56 17.17
N VAL A 164 6.33 -17.32 16.38
CA VAL A 164 7.05 -16.06 16.26
C VAL A 164 7.45 -15.85 14.80
N ILE A 165 7.37 -14.61 14.32
CA ILE A 165 8.02 -14.18 13.09
C ILE A 165 9.28 -13.41 13.49
N GLU A 166 10.44 -13.83 12.97
CA GLU A 166 11.63 -13.00 13.04
C GLU A 166 11.65 -12.05 11.85
N ALA A 167 11.83 -10.77 12.12
CA ALA A 167 11.86 -9.73 11.10
C ALA A 167 12.95 -8.70 11.39
N GLU A 168 13.28 -7.88 10.40
CA GLU A 168 14.23 -6.78 10.55
C GLU A 168 13.57 -5.44 10.17
N ILE A 169 13.84 -4.40 10.95
CA ILE A 169 13.27 -3.07 10.72
C ILE A 169 13.88 -2.43 9.47
N MET A 170 13.04 -2.08 8.50
CA MET A 170 13.45 -1.58 7.19
C MET A 170 13.76 -0.07 7.19
N THR A 171 13.08 0.72 8.03
CA THR A 171 13.14 2.19 7.99
C THR A 171 13.14 2.81 9.39
N GLY A 172 13.50 4.09 9.48
CA GLY A 172 13.50 4.85 10.74
C GLY A 172 14.79 4.72 11.54
N HIS A 173 14.76 5.19 12.79
CA HIS A 173 15.93 5.26 13.66
C HIS A 173 16.42 3.89 14.15
N CYS A 174 15.53 2.89 14.20
CA CYS A 174 15.85 1.50 14.55
C CYS A 174 16.15 0.61 13.33
N LYS A 175 16.43 1.18 12.15
CA LYS A 175 16.73 0.41 10.93
C LYS A 175 17.83 -0.64 11.17
N GLY A 176 17.63 -1.85 10.64
CA GLY A 176 18.58 -2.97 10.77
C GLY A 176 18.42 -3.79 12.06
N THR A 177 17.52 -3.39 12.95
CA THR A 177 17.29 -4.13 14.20
C THR A 177 16.46 -5.39 13.94
N ARG A 178 16.94 -6.53 14.44
CA ARG A 178 16.19 -7.80 14.44
C ARG A 178 15.18 -7.83 15.57
N VAL A 179 13.97 -8.24 15.25
CA VAL A 179 12.82 -8.22 16.14
C VAL A 179 12.00 -9.50 16.01
N PHE A 180 11.32 -9.85 17.09
CA PHE A 180 10.48 -11.04 17.16
C PHE A 180 9.03 -10.61 17.37
N ILE A 181 8.17 -11.01 16.43
CA ILE A 181 6.76 -10.64 16.43
C ILE A 181 5.94 -11.85 16.86
N PRO A 182 5.32 -11.84 18.06
CA PRO A 182 4.43 -12.91 18.48
C PRO A 182 3.01 -12.69 17.93
N ARG A 183 2.18 -13.73 18.05
CA ARG A 183 0.73 -13.57 17.89
C ARG A 183 0.15 -12.85 19.09
N ILE A 184 -0.67 -11.82 18.84
CA ILE A 184 -1.38 -11.08 19.89
C ILE A 184 -2.90 -11.18 19.65
N PRO A 185 -3.74 -11.08 20.68
CA PRO A 185 -5.17 -10.85 20.49
C PRO A 185 -5.40 -9.41 20.02
N LEU A 186 -6.17 -9.25 18.96
CA LEU A 186 -6.62 -7.94 18.46
C LEU A 186 -8.13 -7.87 18.49
N ILE A 187 -8.65 -6.75 18.97
CA ILE A 187 -10.08 -6.50 19.09
C ILE A 187 -10.55 -5.68 17.89
N THR A 188 -11.74 -5.98 17.37
CA THR A 188 -12.42 -5.15 16.37
C THR A 188 -12.55 -3.71 16.86
N ALA A 189 -12.30 -2.75 15.98
CA ALA A 189 -12.48 -1.35 16.34
C ALA A 189 -13.97 -1.00 16.50
N GLU A 190 -14.28 0.02 17.30
CA GLU A 190 -15.66 0.45 17.58
C GLU A 190 -16.42 0.88 16.30
N ASP A 191 -15.70 1.35 15.29
CA ASP A 191 -16.24 1.76 13.99
C ASP A 191 -16.54 0.59 13.04
N ALA A 192 -16.24 -0.66 13.43
CA ALA A 192 -16.55 -1.85 12.65
C ALA A 192 -18.07 -2.08 12.47
N LYS A 193 -18.91 -1.36 13.23
CA LYS A 193 -20.40 -1.45 13.19
C LYS A 193 -20.93 -2.88 13.38
N LEU A 194 -20.17 -3.72 14.08
CA LEU A 194 -20.62 -5.05 14.47
C LEU A 194 -21.49 -4.98 15.73
N PRO A 195 -22.49 -5.85 15.87
CA PRO A 195 -23.31 -5.94 17.09
C PRO A 195 -22.58 -6.66 18.25
N PHE A 196 -21.32 -7.06 18.07
CA PHE A 196 -20.51 -7.79 19.03
C PHE A 196 -19.05 -7.37 18.95
N GLU A 197 -18.30 -7.60 20.03
CA GLU A 197 -16.86 -7.48 20.06
C GLU A 197 -16.20 -8.79 19.62
N MET A 198 -15.41 -8.75 18.56
CA MET A 198 -14.65 -9.90 18.08
C MET A 198 -13.17 -9.75 18.42
N ILE A 199 -12.59 -10.84 18.92
CA ILE A 199 -11.16 -10.99 19.17
C ILE A 199 -10.57 -11.90 18.10
N ARG A 200 -9.59 -11.39 17.35
CA ARG A 200 -8.75 -12.14 16.41
C ARG A 200 -7.34 -12.28 16.97
N LYS A 201 -6.91 -13.50 17.31
CA LYS A 201 -5.53 -13.80 17.73
C LYS A 201 -4.67 -14.20 16.53
N GLN A 202 -3.75 -13.34 16.15
CA GLN A 202 -2.89 -13.50 14.97
C GLN A 202 -1.62 -12.65 15.11
N PHE A 203 -0.62 -12.86 14.24
CA PHE A 203 0.48 -11.91 14.10
C PHE A 203 -0.07 -10.55 13.65
N PRO A 204 0.29 -9.45 14.31
CA PRO A 204 -0.23 -8.10 14.00
C PRO A 204 0.48 -7.51 12.77
N VAL A 205 0.54 -8.26 11.68
CA VAL A 205 1.26 -7.90 10.45
C VAL A 205 0.41 -8.20 9.22
N LYS A 206 0.73 -7.53 8.11
CA LYS A 206 0.27 -7.88 6.77
C LYS A 206 1.37 -7.67 5.74
N LEU A 207 1.22 -8.24 4.54
CA LEU A 207 2.12 -8.00 3.42
C LEU A 207 2.15 -6.52 3.02
N CYS A 208 3.30 -6.10 2.51
CA CYS A 208 3.63 -4.69 2.29
C CYS A 208 4.42 -4.46 0.98
N PHE A 209 4.10 -5.19 -0.09
CA PHE A 209 4.56 -4.81 -1.42
C PHE A 209 3.73 -3.63 -1.96
N ALA A 210 2.43 -3.63 -1.67
CA ALA A 210 1.50 -2.57 -1.97
C ALA A 210 0.93 -1.92 -0.69
N LEU A 211 0.55 -0.64 -0.76
CA LEU A 211 0.09 0.19 0.36
C LEU A 211 -0.99 1.20 -0.06
N THR A 212 -1.88 1.57 0.86
CA THR A 212 -2.86 2.64 0.60
C THR A 212 -2.26 4.03 0.71
N GLN A 213 -1.28 4.18 1.59
CA GLN A 213 -0.52 5.40 1.82
C GLN A 213 0.91 5.02 2.24
N GLY A 214 1.89 5.75 1.69
CA GLY A 214 3.31 5.48 1.93
C GLY A 214 4.09 6.70 2.41
N GLN A 215 5.28 6.45 2.97
CA GLN A 215 6.32 7.46 3.06
C GLN A 215 6.88 7.75 1.65
N THR A 216 7.90 8.60 1.54
CA THR A 216 8.60 8.78 0.26
C THR A 216 9.40 7.51 -0.05
N ILE A 217 9.23 6.99 -1.27
CA ILE A 217 9.79 5.71 -1.71
C ILE A 217 10.55 5.98 -3.02
N PRO A 218 11.83 5.58 -3.12
CA PRO A 218 12.65 5.83 -4.31
C PRO A 218 12.00 5.33 -5.61
N HIS A 219 11.53 4.09 -5.63
CA HIS A 219 10.86 3.47 -6.76
C HIS A 219 9.40 3.17 -6.41
N VAL A 220 8.48 3.92 -7.00
CA VAL A 220 7.06 3.84 -6.62
C VAL A 220 6.19 3.55 -7.83
N GLY A 221 5.32 2.56 -7.70
CA GLY A 221 4.18 2.37 -8.59
C GLY A 221 2.96 3.04 -8.00
N ILE A 222 2.12 3.64 -8.83
CA ILE A 222 0.83 4.20 -8.44
C ILE A 222 -0.21 3.49 -9.29
N TYR A 223 -1.09 2.74 -8.65
CA TYR A 223 -2.20 2.06 -9.31
C TYR A 223 -3.49 2.81 -9.01
N LEU A 224 -4.19 3.24 -10.06
CA LEU A 224 -5.47 3.94 -9.97
C LEU A 224 -6.50 3.19 -10.82
N PRO A 225 -7.17 2.16 -10.26
CA PRO A 225 -8.19 1.44 -11.00
C PRO A 225 -9.43 2.29 -11.26
N THR A 226 -9.68 3.25 -10.36
CA THR A 226 -10.69 4.30 -10.51
C THR A 226 -10.02 5.66 -10.32
N HIS A 227 -10.61 6.70 -10.90
CA HIS A 227 -10.12 8.06 -10.68
C HIS A 227 -10.17 8.44 -9.20
N VAL A 228 -9.20 9.27 -8.78
CA VAL A 228 -9.22 9.81 -7.43
C VAL A 228 -10.49 10.63 -7.18
N PHE A 229 -11.02 10.53 -5.96
CA PHE A 229 -12.29 11.15 -5.58
C PHE A 229 -12.13 12.19 -4.46
N SER A 230 -10.99 12.18 -3.77
CA SER A 230 -10.73 13.07 -2.64
C SER A 230 -9.72 14.17 -2.97
N HIS A 231 -9.87 15.31 -2.28
CA HIS A 231 -8.98 16.46 -2.43
C HIS A 231 -7.51 16.09 -2.28
N GLY A 232 -6.69 16.46 -3.27
CA GLY A 232 -5.23 16.33 -3.21
C GLY A 232 -4.72 14.89 -3.24
N GLN A 233 -5.59 13.88 -3.39
CA GLN A 233 -5.21 12.47 -3.33
C GLN A 233 -4.17 12.10 -4.41
N LEU A 234 -4.34 12.62 -5.63
CA LEU A 234 -3.38 12.42 -6.72
C LEU A 234 -2.01 13.04 -6.41
N TYR A 235 -2.00 14.29 -5.95
CA TYR A 235 -0.77 14.96 -5.50
C TYR A 235 -0.09 14.18 -4.37
N VAL A 236 -0.87 13.71 -3.39
CA VAL A 236 -0.35 12.93 -2.26
C VAL A 236 0.28 11.61 -2.72
N ALA A 237 -0.29 10.94 -3.72
CA ALA A 237 0.28 9.73 -4.30
C ALA A 237 1.56 10.02 -5.10
N LEU A 238 1.51 10.99 -6.03
CA LEU A 238 2.65 11.36 -6.88
C LEU A 238 3.84 11.89 -6.07
N SER A 239 3.59 12.65 -5.00
CA SER A 239 4.62 13.19 -4.11
C SER A 239 5.34 12.15 -3.24
N ARG A 240 4.93 10.87 -3.31
CA ARG A 240 5.69 9.75 -2.72
C ARG A 240 6.86 9.33 -3.59
N GLY A 241 6.79 9.59 -4.88
CA GLY A 241 7.90 9.40 -5.81
C GLY A 241 9.01 10.42 -5.58
N THR A 242 10.23 10.02 -5.92
CA THR A 242 11.43 10.87 -5.80
C THR A 242 11.82 11.52 -7.14
N SER A 243 11.49 10.87 -8.26
CA SER A 243 11.77 11.33 -9.63
C SER A 243 10.71 10.83 -10.61
N GLN A 244 10.64 11.45 -11.78
CA GLN A 244 9.78 11.00 -12.89
C GLN A 244 10.23 9.68 -13.51
N GLN A 245 11.53 9.35 -13.42
CA GLN A 245 12.06 8.09 -13.95
C GLN A 245 11.65 6.88 -13.10
N THR A 246 11.65 7.06 -11.78
CA THR A 246 11.39 5.99 -10.80
C THR A 246 9.94 5.94 -10.30
N THR A 247 9.10 6.86 -10.78
CA THR A 247 7.65 6.88 -10.49
C THR A 247 6.90 6.36 -11.70
N LYS A 248 6.08 5.33 -11.51
CA LYS A 248 5.24 4.76 -12.56
C LYS A 248 3.78 4.81 -12.16
N ILE A 249 2.89 5.13 -13.09
CA ILE A 249 1.46 5.24 -12.86
C ILE A 249 0.69 4.41 -13.88
N LEU A 250 -0.28 3.65 -13.38
CA LEU A 250 -1.23 2.88 -14.16
C LEU A 250 -2.64 3.36 -13.82
N VAL A 251 -3.36 3.82 -14.84
CA VAL A 251 -4.78 4.16 -14.76
C VAL A 251 -5.51 3.19 -15.68
N THR A 252 -6.48 2.43 -15.17
CA THR A 252 -7.20 1.41 -15.99
C THR A 252 -8.57 1.86 -16.47
N ASN A 253 -9.15 2.89 -15.84
CA ASN A 253 -10.46 3.43 -16.22
C ASN A 253 -10.30 4.76 -16.97
N ASP A 254 -9.58 4.73 -18.09
CA ASP A 254 -9.31 5.87 -18.98
C ASP A 254 -10.49 6.13 -19.95
N ASN A 255 -11.73 6.22 -19.44
CA ASN A 255 -12.92 6.39 -20.26
C ASN A 255 -13.08 7.80 -20.87
N ILE A 256 -11.99 8.39 -21.38
CA ILE A 256 -12.08 9.53 -22.32
C ILE A 256 -12.13 8.96 -23.73
N GLN A 257 -13.34 8.62 -24.18
CA GLN A 257 -13.58 8.39 -25.60
C GLN A 257 -13.54 9.74 -26.33
N GLY A 258 -12.40 10.05 -26.97
CA GLY A 258 -12.32 11.19 -27.87
C GLY A 258 -10.95 11.86 -27.96
N LYS A 259 -10.26 11.57 -29.07
CA LYS A 259 -9.31 12.43 -29.80
C LYS A 259 -7.92 12.80 -29.26
N ASP A 260 -7.56 12.56 -28.00
CA ASP A 260 -6.17 12.81 -27.56
C ASP A 260 -5.45 11.54 -27.12
N TYR A 261 -4.35 11.20 -27.79
CA TYR A 261 -3.42 10.16 -27.34
C TYR A 261 -2.81 10.56 -25.98
N GLY A 262 -3.12 9.81 -24.92
CA GLY A 262 -2.62 10.05 -23.57
C GLY A 262 -3.34 9.25 -22.49
N VAL A 263 -2.77 9.25 -21.28
CA VAL A 263 -3.39 8.72 -20.06
C VAL A 263 -3.89 9.90 -19.22
N PHE A 264 -5.10 9.79 -18.70
CA PHE A 264 -5.77 10.90 -18.03
C PHE A 264 -6.32 10.49 -16.68
N THR A 265 -6.33 11.41 -15.72
CA THR A 265 -6.96 11.16 -14.43
C THR A 265 -7.52 12.45 -13.85
N LYS A 266 -8.59 12.34 -13.04
CA LYS A 266 -9.11 13.48 -12.30
C LYS A 266 -8.07 14.02 -11.34
N ASN A 267 -8.04 15.34 -11.18
CA ASN A 267 -7.26 16.02 -10.14
C ASN A 267 -8.23 16.83 -9.26
N VAL A 268 -8.71 16.23 -8.17
CA VAL A 268 -9.73 16.85 -7.31
C VAL A 268 -9.09 17.88 -6.38
N ILE A 269 -9.42 19.16 -6.58
CA ILE A 269 -8.85 20.28 -5.84
C ILE A 269 -9.93 21.23 -5.31
N TYR A 270 -10.10 21.26 -4.00
CA TYR A 270 -10.97 22.21 -3.32
C TYR A 270 -10.19 23.52 -3.11
N LYS A 271 -10.46 24.50 -3.96
CA LYS A 271 -9.79 25.82 -3.93
C LYS A 271 -9.98 26.56 -2.60
N GLU A 272 -11.07 26.29 -1.91
CA GLU A 272 -11.40 26.82 -0.57
C GLU A 272 -10.36 26.46 0.49
N VAL A 273 -9.67 25.32 0.33
CA VAL A 273 -8.61 24.86 1.25
C VAL A 273 -7.25 25.50 0.91
N LEU A 274 -7.07 25.99 -0.31
CA LEU A 274 -5.81 26.58 -0.81
C LEU A 274 -5.71 28.09 -0.61
N LEU A 275 -6.83 28.76 -0.34
CA LEU A 275 -6.85 30.19 -0.04
C LEU A 275 -6.69 30.39 1.48
N PRO A 276 -5.73 31.21 1.94
CA PRO A 276 -5.76 31.70 3.31
C PRO A 276 -7.10 32.41 3.50
N HIS A 277 -7.82 32.12 4.59
CA HIS A 277 -8.91 32.99 5.02
C HIS A 277 -8.32 34.40 5.22
N PHE A 278 -8.53 35.28 4.25
CA PHE A 278 -8.29 36.71 4.44
C PHE A 278 -9.45 37.20 5.32
N THR A 279 -9.21 37.27 6.62
CA THR A 279 -9.89 38.22 7.52
C THR A 279 -9.07 39.50 7.57
#